data_AF-A0A8W8M486-F1
#
_entry.id   AF-A0A8W8M486-F1
#
_cell.length_a   1.000
_cell.length_b   1.000
_cell.length_c   1.000
_cell.angle_alpha   90.00
_cell.angle_beta   90.00
_cell.angle_gamma   90.00
#
_symmetry.space_group_name_H-M   'P 1'
#
loop_
_entity.id
_entity.type
_entity.pdbx_description
1 polymer ?
#
loop_
_entity_poly.entity_id
_entity_poly.type
_entity_poly.pdbx_seq_one_letter_code
_entity_poly.pdbx_strand_id
1 'polypeptide(L)' 'MQDQVAKLATIKSVSAAYIGSSVESDARILNGEIDIIYASPERVINDAGWREGITKLKVCSIVIDEFHTIATW' A
#
# COMPACT_ATOMS: atom_id res chain seq x y z
N MET A 1 -6.68 0.36 8.20
CA MET A 1 -6.00 1.25 7.23
C MET A 1 -6.95 1.96 6.26
N GLN A 2 -8.15 1.43 5.97
CA GLN A 2 -9.15 2.12 5.11
C GLN A 2 -9.52 3.53 5.59
N ASP A 3 -9.61 3.74 6.91
CA ASP A 3 -9.87 5.09 7.46
C ASP A 3 -8.73 6.08 7.19
N GLN A 4 -7.48 5.60 7.10
CA GLN A 4 -6.34 6.45 6.75
C GLN A 4 -6.40 6.84 5.28
N VAL A 5 -6.78 5.92 4.38
CA VAL A 5 -7.05 6.20 2.97
C VAL A 5 -8.15 7.25 2.83
N ALA A 6 -9.27 7.11 3.56
CA ALA A 6 -10.38 8.05 3.53
C ALA A 6 -9.96 9.45 4.02
N LYS A 7 -9.13 9.53 5.07
CA LYS A 7 -8.58 10.81 5.55
C LYS A 7 -7.65 11.45 4.52
N LEU A 8 -6.76 10.68 3.91
CA LEU A 8 -5.83 11.19 2.90
C LEU A 8 -6.54 11.64 1.62
N ALA A 9 -7.64 10.98 1.24
CA ALA A 9 -8.47 11.40 0.11
C ALA A 9 -9.06 12.82 0.27
N THR A 10 -9.10 13.37 1.49
CA THR A 10 -9.51 14.77 1.72
C THR A 10 -8.46 15.78 1.25
N ILE A 11 -7.21 15.35 1.08
CA ILE A 11 -6.11 16.19 0.61
C ILE A 11 -6.05 16.10 -0.92
N LYS A 12 -6.44 17.18 -1.60
CA LYS A 12 -6.57 17.21 -3.08
C LYS A 12 -5.32 16.82 -3.88
N SER A 13 -4.14 16.86 -3.28
CA SER A 13 -2.85 16.65 -3.96
C SER A 13 -2.17 15.34 -3.59
N VAL A 14 -2.82 14.48 -2.79
CA VAL A 14 -2.25 13.19 -2.38
C VAL A 14 -3.22 12.10 -2.76
N SER A 15 -2.74 11.13 -3.54
CA SER A 15 -3.48 9.92 -3.86
C SER A 15 -3.06 8.79 -2.91
N ALA A 16 -4.06 8.17 -2.27
CA ALA A 16 -3.84 7.04 -1.37
C ALA A 16 -4.73 5.88 -1.76
N ALA A 17 -4.20 4.66 -1.70
CA ALA A 17 -4.96 3.45 -1.98
C ALA A 17 -4.56 2.31 -1.04
N TYR A 18 -5.44 1.32 -0.90
CA TYR A 18 -5.17 0.10 -0.16
C TYR A 18 -5.16 -1.10 -1.12
N ILE A 19 -4.13 -1.94 -1.03
CA ILE A 19 -4.00 -3.12 -1.90
C ILE A 19 -5.19 -4.08 -1.70
N GLY A 20 -5.85 -4.44 -2.79
CA GLY A 20 -6.99 -5.33 -2.78
C GLY A 20 -8.31 -4.66 -2.42
N SER A 21 -8.38 -3.32 -2.44
CA SER A 21 -9.65 -2.59 -2.25
C SER A 21 -10.59 -2.74 -3.45
N SER A 22 -10.04 -2.77 -4.67
CA SER A 22 -10.77 -3.03 -5.91
C SER A 22 -9.80 -3.31 -7.06
N VAL A 23 -10.26 -4.01 -8.10
CA VAL A 23 -9.44 -4.30 -9.31
C VAL A 23 -8.94 -3.03 -9.98
N GLU A 24 -9.76 -1.98 -10.01
CA GLU A 24 -9.41 -0.68 -10.60
C GLU A 24 -8.32 0.03 -9.77
N SER A 25 -8.47 0.04 -8.44
CA SER A 25 -7.47 0.62 -7.52
C SER A 25 -6.13 -0.10 -7.66
N ASP A 26 -6.17 -1.43 -7.73
CA ASP A 26 -4.99 -2.27 -7.85
C ASP A 26 -4.23 -2.00 -9.17
N ALA A 27 -4.94 -1.79 -10.27
CA ALA A 27 -4.33 -1.40 -11.54
C ALA A 27 -3.63 -0.03 -11.45
N ARG A 28 -4.25 0.95 -10.81
CA ARG A 28 -3.65 2.28 -10.59
C ARG A 28 -2.40 2.23 -9.73
N ILE A 29 -2.39 1.37 -8.70
CA ILE A 29 -1.21 1.12 -7.88
C ILE A 29 -0.07 0.56 -8.75
N LEU A 30 -0.34 -0.47 -9.55
CA LEU A 30 0.66 -1.12 -10.39
C LEU A 30 1.19 -0.23 -11.52
N ASN A 31 0.37 0.72 -12.00
CA ASN A 31 0.78 1.75 -12.94
C ASN A 31 1.64 2.86 -12.31
N GLY A 32 1.78 2.90 -10.98
CA GLY A 32 2.52 3.94 -10.27
C GLY A 32 1.77 5.28 -10.20
N GLU A 33 0.44 5.26 -10.25
CA GLU A 33 -0.43 6.44 -10.20
C GLU A 33 -0.84 6.83 -8.77
N ILE A 34 -0.34 6.11 -7.76
CA ILE A 34 -0.69 6.29 -6.35
C ILE A 34 0.54 6.72 -5.55
N ASP A 35 0.41 7.81 -4.77
CA ASP A 35 1.49 8.36 -3.96
C ASP A 35 1.72 7.56 -2.68
N ILE A 36 0.64 7.15 -2.00
CA ILE A 36 0.68 6.41 -0.74
C ILE A 36 -0.08 5.09 -0.88
N ILE A 37 0.64 3.99 -0.74
CA ILE A 37 0.07 2.64 -0.83
C ILE A 37 0.04 2.03 0.56
N TYR A 38 -1.15 1.66 1.03
CA TYR A 38 -1.35 0.88 2.24
C TYR A 38 -1.53 -0.60 1.90
N ALA A 39 -0.94 -1.46 2.71
CA ALA A 39 -1.07 -2.90 2.56
C ALA A 39 -0.90 -3.61 3.90
N SER A 40 -1.56 -4.75 4.05
CA SER A 40 -1.25 -5.66 5.16
C SER A 40 0.01 -6.47 4.84
N PRO A 41 0.81 -6.86 5.84
CA PRO A 41 2.04 -7.61 5.62
C PRO A 41 1.78 -8.95 4.92
N GLU A 42 0.68 -9.63 5.23
CA GLU A 42 0.30 -10.90 4.61
C GLU A 42 0.08 -10.74 3.11
N ARG A 43 -0.50 -9.62 2.69
CA ARG A 43 -0.85 -9.40 1.28
C ARG A 43 0.37 -9.02 0.44
N VAL A 44 1.35 -8.34 1.03
CA VAL A 44 2.61 -8.01 0.35
C VAL A 44 3.54 -9.23 0.26
N ILE A 45 3.55 -10.07 1.30
CA ILE A 45 4.52 -11.17 1.41
C ILE A 45 3.99 -12.46 0.75
N ASN A 46 2.72 -12.81 0.95
CA ASN A 46 2.17 -14.10 0.54
C ASN A 46 1.66 -14.10 -0.90
N ASP A 47 1.46 -12.94 -1.52
CA ASP A 47 1.06 -12.83 -2.93
C ASP A 47 2.28 -12.53 -3.80
N ALA A 48 2.70 -13.54 -4.57
CA ALA A 48 3.85 -13.43 -5.46
C ALA A 48 3.67 -12.35 -6.53
N GLY A 49 2.44 -12.12 -7.01
CA GLY A 49 2.12 -11.11 -8.00
C GLY A 49 2.28 -9.70 -7.42
N TRP A 50 1.81 -9.46 -6.20
CA TRP A 50 2.01 -8.17 -5.52
C TRP A 50 3.47 -7.92 -5.19
N ARG A 51 4.20 -8.94 -4.73
CA ARG A 51 5.62 -8.81 -4.44
C ARG A 51 6.42 -8.40 -5.67
N GLU A 52 6.15 -8.99 -6.83
CA GLU A 52 6.81 -8.62 -8.09
C GLU A 52 6.30 -7.28 -8.64
N GLY A 53 5.02 -6.96 -8.46
CA GLY A 53 4.45 -5.67 -8.85
C GLY A 53 5.09 -4.51 -8.09
N ILE A 54 5.21 -4.63 -6.77
CA ILE A 54 5.78 -3.58 -5.91
C ILE A 54 7.26 -3.34 -6.22
N THR A 55 8.04 -4.38 -6.54
CA THR A 55 9.48 -4.20 -6.88
C THR A 55 9.69 -3.45 -8.19
N LYS A 56 8.69 -3.36 -9.06
CA LYS A 56 8.71 -2.58 -10.31
C LYS A 56 8.33 -1.11 -10.08
N LEU A 57 7.73 -0.77 -8.94
CA LEU A 57 7.37 0.60 -8.61
C LEU A 57 8.61 1.40 -8.17
N LYS A 58 8.61 2.70 -8.50
CA LYS A 58 9.62 3.64 -7.98
C LYS A 58 9.24 4.05 -6.55
N VAL A 59 9.54 3.17 -5.60
CA VAL A 59 9.25 3.41 -4.18
C VAL A 59 10.35 4.28 -3.55
N CYS A 60 9.97 5.39 -2.92
CA CYS A 60 10.91 6.28 -2.22
C CYS A 60 11.14 5.88 -0.76
N SER A 61 10.17 5.22 -0.12
CA SER A 61 10.23 4.81 1.29
C SER A 61 9.26 3.66 1.57
N ILE A 62 9.59 2.84 2.57
CA ILE A 62 8.72 1.81 3.13
C ILE A 62 8.56 2.11 4.62
N VAL A 63 7.32 2.24 5.06
CA VAL A 63 6.98 2.50 6.46
C VAL A 63 6.25 1.28 7.02
N ILE A 64 6.76 0.76 8.15
CA ILE A 64 6.13 -0.35 8.87
C ILE A 64 5.45 0.23 10.10
N ASP A 65 4.12 0.31 10.04
CA ASP A 65 3.31 0.70 11.20
C ASP A 65 3.26 -0.44 12.22
N GLU A 66 3.03 -0.12 13.49
CA GLU A 66 3.00 -1.07 14.60
C GLU A 66 4.20 -2.03 14.63
N PHE A 67 5.41 -1.51 14.40
CA PHE A 67 6.65 -2.29 14.30
C PHE A 67 6.90 -3.21 15.51
N HIS A 68 6.40 -2.84 16.68
CA HIS A 68 6.53 -3.65 17.89
C HIS A 68 5.92 -5.06 17.76
N THR A 69 5.01 -5.27 16.80
CA THR A 69 4.36 -6.58 16.52
C THR A 69 5.29 -7.61 15.87
N ILE A 70 6.47 -7.22 15.41
CA ILE A 70 7.41 -8.12 14.72
C ILE A 70 8.04 -9.18 15.64
N ALA A 71 8.07 -8.92 16.95
CA ALA A 71 8.74 -9.78 17.92
C ALA A 71 7.92 -9.89 19.20
N THR A 72 7.98 -11.06 19.84
CA THR A 72 7.51 -11.26 21.21
C THR A 72 8.68 -11.06 22.16
N TRP A 73 8.47 -10.23 23.18
CA TRP A 73 9.49 -9.83 24.16
C TRP A 73 9.28 -10.55 25.49
#